data_AF-A0A3C1ZRL3-F1
#
_entry.id   AF-A0A3C1ZRL3-F1
#
_cell.length_a   1.000
_cell.length_b   1.000
_cell.length_c   1.000
_cell.angle_alpha   90.00
_cell.angle_beta   90.00
_cell.angle_gamma   90.00
#
_symmetry.space_group_name_H-M   'P 1'
#
loop_
_entity.id
_entity.type
_entity.pdbx_description
1 polymer ?
#
loop_
_entity_poly.entity_id
_entity_poly.type
_entity_poly.pdbx_seq_one_letter_code
_entity_poly.pdbx_strand_id
1 'polypeptide(L)'
;MDGPPPMDDPYPMDGPPPLDGPPPMDDPSLMEAPPLMEGDVVDMDLLLDLEEAGVSPAKPSLITLQERESVRLLLSYGHRNIEEEYHLCQYMLEELEGIKFTHPVYIRIFEEYRRNLEQGRVIDGKWLVQNGPEDLKKDVADLMMDKYEVSNNWFDRYQIYVPHEKDLLEDVVLTNILRFKFRAVQELIKVNMNELKKTPDPEKQMELMGIHQSLKKSEMEFAKLLGIVISG
;
A
#
# COMPACT_ATOMS: atom_id res chain seq x y z
N MET A 1 5.47 -46.32 77.26
CA MET A 1 6.90 -46.14 76.99
C MET A 1 7.05 -46.09 75.48
N ASP A 2 7.59 -44.97 75.01
CA ASP A 2 8.49 -44.83 73.86
C ASP A 2 8.07 -45.44 72.51
N GLY A 3 7.71 -44.56 71.57
CA GLY A 3 7.56 -44.91 70.16
C GLY A 3 8.91 -45.11 69.45
N PRO A 4 8.91 -45.67 68.23
CA PRO A 4 10.04 -45.54 67.32
C PRO A 4 9.58 -45.05 65.90
N PRO A 5 10.47 -44.85 64.92
CA PRO A 5 11.00 -43.56 64.42
C PRO A 5 10.40 -43.18 63.03
N PRO A 6 10.80 -42.05 62.38
CA PRO A 6 10.24 -41.68 61.08
C PRO A 6 10.77 -42.60 59.97
N MET A 7 9.89 -42.95 59.02
CA MET A 7 10.22 -43.72 57.83
C MET A 7 10.76 -42.78 56.74
N ASP A 8 12.04 -42.98 56.40
CA ASP A 8 12.62 -42.52 55.14
C ASP A 8 11.97 -43.27 53.96
N ASP A 9 11.71 -42.52 52.88
CA ASP A 9 11.19 -42.99 51.59
C ASP A 9 12.00 -44.16 51.00
N PRO A 10 11.33 -45.03 50.22
CA PRO A 10 11.76 -45.15 48.83
C PRO A 10 10.60 -45.38 47.84
N TYR A 11 10.54 -44.56 46.79
CA TYR A 11 9.94 -44.91 45.49
C TYR A 11 10.60 -46.22 44.94
N PRO A 12 9.97 -47.08 44.08
CA PRO A 12 9.38 -46.66 42.79
C PRO A 12 8.35 -47.60 42.07
N MET A 13 7.94 -47.15 40.86
CA MET A 13 7.48 -47.85 39.63
C MET A 13 6.02 -48.30 39.39
N ASP A 14 5.38 -47.55 38.48
CA ASP A 14 4.70 -47.92 37.22
C ASP A 14 3.51 -48.91 37.16
N GLY A 15 2.36 -48.34 36.79
CA GLY A 15 1.25 -48.98 36.07
C GLY A 15 0.77 -48.06 34.92
N PRO A 16 0.17 -48.60 33.85
CA PRO A 16 0.18 -47.98 32.52
C PRO A 16 -0.77 -46.78 32.37
N PRO A 17 -0.49 -45.83 31.45
CA PRO A 17 -1.42 -44.76 31.13
C PRO A 17 -2.63 -45.31 30.35
N PRO A 18 -3.87 -44.94 30.69
CA PRO A 18 -5.02 -45.21 29.85
C PRO A 18 -5.11 -44.24 28.65
N LEU A 19 -5.67 -44.79 27.58
CA LEU A 19 -5.77 -44.32 26.19
C LEU A 19 -6.39 -42.92 26.01
N ASP A 20 -5.87 -42.19 25.01
CA ASP A 20 -6.41 -40.94 24.47
C ASP A 20 -7.91 -41.03 24.16
N GLY A 21 -8.71 -40.28 24.92
CA GLY A 21 -10.00 -39.77 24.46
C GLY A 21 -9.81 -38.39 23.83
N PRO A 22 -10.64 -37.98 22.86
CA PRO A 22 -10.54 -36.64 22.30
C PRO A 22 -10.77 -35.59 23.42
N PRO A 23 -10.06 -34.46 23.42
CA PRO A 23 -10.25 -33.43 24.42
C PRO A 23 -11.70 -32.89 24.37
N PRO A 24 -12.31 -32.56 25.51
CA PRO A 24 -13.63 -31.97 25.55
C PRO A 24 -13.61 -30.57 24.89
N MET A 25 -14.59 -30.31 24.04
CA MET A 25 -14.82 -29.02 23.39
C MET A 25 -15.16 -27.95 24.43
N ASP A 26 -14.33 -26.90 24.45
CA ASP A 26 -14.58 -25.48 24.69
C ASP A 26 -15.59 -25.07 25.78
N ASP A 27 -15.05 -24.56 26.88
CA ASP A 27 -15.73 -23.58 27.74
C ASP A 27 -15.67 -22.20 27.04
N PRO A 28 -16.79 -21.59 26.61
CA PRO A 28 -16.77 -20.32 25.88
C PRO A 28 -16.45 -19.09 26.74
N SER A 29 -16.15 -19.25 28.03
CA SER A 29 -16.13 -18.14 28.99
C SER A 29 -14.75 -17.66 29.45
N LEU A 30 -13.65 -18.18 28.88
CA LEU A 30 -12.28 -17.75 29.25
C LEU A 30 -11.35 -17.40 28.09
N MET A 31 -11.87 -16.99 26.93
CA MET A 31 -11.10 -16.09 26.08
C MET A 31 -11.19 -14.69 26.69
N GLU A 32 -10.17 -14.28 27.44
CA GLU A 32 -9.94 -12.85 27.64
C GLU A 32 -9.94 -12.21 26.25
N ALA A 33 -10.88 -11.29 26.03
CA ALA A 33 -10.98 -10.56 24.79
C ALA A 33 -9.60 -9.93 24.50
N PRO A 34 -9.03 -10.14 23.31
CA PRO A 34 -7.84 -9.41 22.90
C PRO A 34 -8.11 -7.91 23.06
N PRO A 35 -7.11 -7.11 23.46
CA PRO A 35 -7.30 -5.68 23.58
C PRO A 35 -7.80 -5.13 22.24
N LEU A 36 -8.88 -4.35 22.29
CA LEU A 36 -9.43 -3.67 21.13
C LEU A 36 -8.32 -2.82 20.48
N MET A 37 -7.91 -3.19 19.28
CA MET A 37 -7.07 -2.35 18.42
C MET A 37 -7.65 -2.31 17.01
N GLU A 38 -7.66 -1.09 16.49
CA GLU A 38 -8.48 -0.51 15.44
C GLU A 38 -7.51 -0.24 14.25
N GLY A 39 -7.84 -0.55 12.99
CA GLY A 39 -6.91 -0.31 11.86
C GLY A 39 -7.32 -0.82 10.45
N ASP A 40 -7.18 0.07 9.44
CA ASP A 40 -7.51 -0.09 8.00
C ASP A 40 -6.32 0.37 7.11
N VAL A 41 -5.63 -0.54 6.41
CA VAL A 41 -4.76 -0.22 5.23
C VAL A 41 -4.89 -1.36 4.22
N VAL A 42 -4.69 -1.11 2.93
CA VAL A 42 -4.68 -2.17 1.91
C VAL A 42 -3.22 -2.53 1.62
N ASP A 43 -2.85 -3.80 1.82
CA ASP A 43 -1.51 -4.29 1.46
C ASP A 43 -1.41 -4.41 -0.07
N MET A 44 -0.84 -3.37 -0.67
CA MET A 44 -0.66 -3.28 -2.11
C MET A 44 0.51 -4.15 -2.62
N ASP A 45 1.44 -4.59 -1.75
CA ASP A 45 2.46 -5.59 -2.14
C ASP A 45 1.81 -6.96 -2.31
N LEU A 46 0.90 -7.33 -1.41
CA LEU A 46 0.12 -8.55 -1.56
C LEU A 46 -0.74 -8.55 -2.85
N LEU A 47 -1.26 -7.39 -3.25
CA LEU A 47 -1.98 -7.25 -4.53
C LEU A 47 -1.06 -7.40 -5.75
N LEU A 48 0.21 -6.99 -5.64
CA LEU A 48 1.22 -7.14 -6.68
C LEU A 48 1.61 -8.61 -6.86
N ASP A 49 1.88 -9.31 -5.76
CA ASP A 49 2.26 -10.72 -5.77
C ASP A 49 1.16 -11.61 -6.40
N LEU A 50 -0.11 -11.28 -6.15
CA LEU A 50 -1.25 -11.99 -6.73
C LEU A 50 -1.38 -11.80 -8.25
N GLU A 51 -0.93 -10.65 -8.79
CA GLU A 51 -0.92 -10.40 -10.23
C GLU A 51 0.26 -11.09 -10.92
N GLU A 52 1.44 -11.06 -10.31
CA GLU A 52 2.59 -11.85 -10.79
C GLU A 52 2.28 -13.35 -10.80
N ALA A 53 1.48 -13.82 -9.84
CA ALA A 53 0.98 -15.19 -9.78
C ALA A 53 -0.14 -15.51 -10.80
N GLY A 54 -0.54 -14.56 -11.65
CA GLY A 54 -1.51 -14.78 -12.74
C GLY A 54 -2.96 -15.00 -12.28
N VAL A 55 -3.30 -14.63 -11.04
CA VAL A 55 -4.64 -14.81 -10.47
C VAL A 55 -5.50 -13.58 -10.77
N SER A 56 -6.22 -13.56 -11.91
CA SER A 56 -7.23 -12.50 -12.13
C SER A 56 -8.45 -12.93 -12.96
N PRO A 57 -9.67 -12.84 -12.40
CA PRO A 57 -10.89 -12.64 -13.18
C PRO A 57 -11.14 -11.14 -13.33
N ALA A 58 -10.94 -10.59 -14.53
CA ALA A 58 -11.41 -9.26 -14.95
C ALA A 58 -11.24 -8.12 -13.90
N LYS A 59 -10.01 -7.83 -13.45
CA LYS A 59 -9.69 -6.72 -12.54
C LYS A 59 -9.11 -5.49 -13.27
N PRO A 60 -9.31 -4.27 -12.75
CA PRO A 60 -8.63 -3.06 -13.24
C PRO A 60 -7.10 -3.22 -13.14
N SER A 61 -6.37 -2.64 -14.09
CA SER A 61 -4.89 -2.75 -14.13
C SER A 61 -4.23 -2.19 -12.85
N LEU A 62 -3.04 -2.68 -12.48
CA LEU A 62 -2.29 -2.16 -11.32
C LEU A 62 -2.04 -0.66 -11.38
N ILE A 63 -1.88 -0.11 -12.59
CA ILE A 63 -1.75 1.32 -12.84
C ILE A 63 -3.03 2.02 -12.39
N THR A 64 -4.20 1.53 -12.81
CA THR A 64 -5.49 2.10 -12.42
C THR A 64 -5.72 2.04 -10.90
N LEU A 65 -5.33 0.93 -10.25
CA LEU A 65 -5.42 0.81 -8.79
C LEU A 65 -4.52 1.82 -8.08
N GLN A 66 -3.31 2.02 -8.58
CA GLN A 66 -2.35 2.95 -8.00
C GLN A 66 -2.69 4.42 -8.25
N GLU A 67 -3.22 4.75 -9.43
CA GLU A 67 -3.75 6.09 -9.69
C GLU A 67 -4.92 6.40 -8.74
N ARG A 68 -5.84 5.44 -8.57
CA ARG A 68 -6.96 5.57 -7.63
C ARG A 68 -6.46 5.76 -6.21
N GLU A 69 -5.47 4.98 -5.79
CA GLU A 69 -4.91 5.07 -4.45
C GLU A 69 -4.22 6.41 -4.19
N SER A 70 -3.48 6.91 -5.18
CA SER A 70 -2.86 8.24 -5.13
C SER A 70 -3.90 9.34 -4.95
N VAL A 71 -5.02 9.26 -5.68
CA VAL A 71 -6.13 10.21 -5.54
C VAL A 71 -6.82 10.07 -4.19
N ARG A 72 -7.05 8.85 -3.70
CA ARG A 72 -7.67 8.61 -2.39
C ARG A 72 -6.85 9.23 -1.27
N LEU A 73 -5.53 9.04 -1.29
CA LEU A 73 -4.60 9.64 -0.33
C LEU A 73 -4.64 11.16 -0.39
N LEU A 74 -4.61 11.74 -1.59
CA LEU A 74 -4.69 13.18 -1.80
C LEU A 74 -6.01 13.78 -1.25
N LEU A 75 -7.14 13.16 -1.58
CA LEU A 75 -8.48 13.59 -1.12
C LEU A 75 -8.64 13.48 0.39
N SER A 76 -8.14 12.39 0.98
CA SER A 76 -8.31 12.08 2.40
C SER A 76 -7.36 12.89 3.30
N TYR A 77 -6.14 13.12 2.83
CA TYR A 77 -5.04 13.56 3.68
C TYR A 77 -4.21 14.71 3.11
N GLY A 78 -4.47 15.16 1.88
CA GLY A 78 -3.66 16.19 1.23
C GLY A 78 -3.50 17.49 2.04
N HIS A 79 -4.49 17.82 2.88
CA HIS A 79 -4.45 18.99 3.75
C HIS A 79 -3.60 18.83 5.02
N ARG A 80 -3.03 17.66 5.28
CA ARG A 80 -2.19 17.41 6.45
C ARG A 80 -0.78 17.93 6.21
N ASN A 81 -0.13 18.39 7.27
CA ASN A 81 1.28 18.76 7.23
C ASN A 81 2.16 17.52 7.34
N ILE A 82 3.22 17.49 6.55
CA ILE A 82 4.34 16.54 6.69
C ILE A 82 5.46 17.23 7.50
N GLU A 83 5.83 18.45 7.10
CA GLU A 83 6.82 19.29 7.79
C GLU A 83 6.20 20.64 8.15
N GLU A 84 6.95 21.49 8.88
CA GLU A 84 6.48 22.83 9.22
C GLU A 84 6.12 23.60 7.93
N GLU A 85 4.84 23.97 7.80
CA GLU A 85 4.24 24.68 6.66
C GLU A 85 4.21 23.91 5.31
N TYR A 86 4.62 22.64 5.27
CA TYR A 86 4.61 21.83 4.05
C TYR A 86 3.53 20.74 4.09
N HIS A 87 2.58 20.83 3.16
CA HIS A 87 1.39 19.98 3.13
C HIS A 87 1.60 18.75 2.23
N LEU A 88 0.93 17.66 2.57
CA LEU A 88 0.97 16.41 1.82
C LEU A 88 0.57 16.59 0.36
N CYS A 89 -0.41 17.44 0.07
CA CYS A 89 -0.79 17.72 -1.30
C CYS A 89 0.34 18.39 -2.12
N GLN A 90 1.16 19.25 -1.50
CA GLN A 90 2.32 19.87 -2.15
C GLN A 90 3.36 18.80 -2.48
N TYR A 91 3.71 17.98 -1.49
CA TYR A 91 4.62 16.84 -1.67
C TYR A 91 4.17 15.89 -2.79
N MET A 92 2.91 15.46 -2.77
CA MET A 92 2.39 14.55 -3.78
C MET A 92 2.38 15.17 -5.18
N LEU A 93 2.11 16.47 -5.30
CA LEU A 93 2.11 17.17 -6.60
C LEU A 93 3.51 17.30 -7.18
N GLU A 94 4.50 17.60 -6.35
CA GLU A 94 5.91 17.71 -6.74
C GLU A 94 6.48 16.32 -7.09
N GLU A 95 6.24 15.33 -6.24
CA GLU A 95 6.77 13.99 -6.45
C GLU A 95 6.16 13.26 -7.65
N LEU A 96 4.88 13.52 -7.95
CA LEU A 96 4.19 12.92 -9.09
C LEU A 96 4.25 13.81 -10.34
N GLU A 97 5.01 14.91 -10.30
CA GLU A 97 5.24 15.75 -11.47
C GLU A 97 5.89 14.93 -12.60
N GLY A 98 5.37 15.09 -13.83
CA GLY A 98 5.85 14.36 -15.00
C GLY A 98 5.35 12.92 -15.13
N ILE A 99 4.69 12.36 -14.10
CA ILE A 99 4.03 11.07 -14.20
C ILE A 99 2.69 11.23 -14.92
N LYS A 100 2.49 10.44 -15.99
CA LYS A 100 1.27 10.48 -16.78
C LYS A 100 0.18 9.63 -16.15
N PHE A 101 -0.74 10.27 -15.44
CA PHE A 101 -2.03 9.67 -15.10
C PHE A 101 -2.83 9.44 -16.38
N THR A 102 -3.58 8.34 -16.42
CA THR A 102 -4.38 7.93 -17.57
C THR A 102 -5.88 8.14 -17.35
N HIS A 103 -6.32 8.11 -16.09
CA HIS A 103 -7.73 8.29 -15.76
C HIS A 103 -8.12 9.79 -15.77
N PRO A 104 -9.07 10.22 -16.63
CA PRO A 104 -9.39 11.65 -16.82
C PRO A 104 -9.85 12.36 -15.54
N VAL A 105 -10.64 11.68 -14.71
CA VAL A 105 -11.13 12.24 -13.43
C VAL A 105 -9.97 12.49 -12.47
N TYR A 106 -9.00 11.58 -12.41
CA TYR A 106 -7.88 11.67 -11.48
C TYR A 106 -6.95 12.82 -11.86
N ILE A 107 -6.69 12.97 -13.16
CA ILE A 107 -5.95 14.13 -13.71
C ILE A 107 -6.61 15.44 -13.27
N ARG A 108 -7.93 15.56 -13.44
CA ARG A 108 -8.68 16.76 -13.05
C ARG A 108 -8.64 17.05 -11.56
N ILE A 109 -8.67 16.03 -10.70
CA ILE A 109 -8.52 16.22 -9.26
C ILE A 109 -7.16 16.84 -8.94
N PHE A 110 -6.07 16.29 -9.49
CA PHE A 110 -4.73 16.87 -9.31
C PHE A 110 -4.62 18.31 -9.84
N GLU A 111 -5.28 18.63 -10.96
CA GLU A 111 -5.34 20.00 -11.50
C GLU A 111 -6.06 20.98 -10.56
N GLU A 112 -7.16 20.58 -9.93
CA GLU A 112 -7.87 21.41 -8.96
C GLU A 112 -7.01 21.67 -7.71
N TYR A 113 -6.29 20.65 -7.21
CA TYR A 113 -5.33 20.86 -6.12
C TYR A 113 -4.21 21.82 -6.50
N ARG A 114 -3.61 21.66 -7.68
CA ARG A 114 -2.55 22.56 -8.18
C ARG A 114 -3.05 24.01 -8.26
N ARG A 115 -4.22 24.23 -8.87
CA ARG A 115 -4.81 25.57 -9.02
C ARG A 115 -5.11 26.24 -7.68
N ASN A 116 -5.61 25.49 -6.70
CA ASN A 116 -5.91 26.06 -5.39
C ASN A 116 -4.63 26.39 -4.62
N LEU A 117 -3.59 25.53 -4.71
CA LEU A 117 -2.29 25.80 -4.12
C LEU A 117 -1.60 27.02 -4.72
N GLU A 118 -1.68 27.22 -6.04
CA GLU A 118 -1.20 28.44 -6.71
C GLU A 118 -1.90 29.72 -6.18
N GLN A 119 -3.11 29.59 -5.65
CA GLN A 119 -3.87 30.68 -5.01
C GLN A 119 -3.61 30.78 -3.49
N GLY A 120 -2.66 30.01 -2.95
CA GLY A 120 -2.37 29.94 -1.53
C GLY A 120 -3.44 29.21 -0.71
N ARG A 121 -4.28 28.38 -1.34
CA ARG A 121 -5.34 27.63 -0.69
C ARG A 121 -5.03 26.14 -0.66
N VAL A 122 -4.95 25.60 0.54
CA VAL A 122 -4.94 24.16 0.76
C VAL A 122 -6.38 23.65 0.85
N ILE A 123 -6.70 22.64 0.04
CA ILE A 123 -8.04 22.03 -0.03
C ILE A 123 -7.99 20.55 0.36
N ASP A 124 -9.14 19.99 0.69
CA ASP A 124 -9.34 18.56 0.92
C ASP A 124 -10.51 18.02 0.08
N GLY A 125 -10.76 16.71 0.14
CA GLY A 125 -11.87 16.10 -0.60
C GLY A 125 -13.24 16.68 -0.22
N LYS A 126 -13.45 17.05 1.05
CA LYS A 126 -14.71 17.67 1.50
C LYS A 126 -14.93 19.02 0.83
N TRP A 127 -13.88 19.83 0.72
CA TRP A 127 -13.93 21.11 0.03
C TRP A 127 -14.29 20.93 -1.44
N LEU A 128 -13.72 19.94 -2.14
CA LEU A 128 -14.04 19.64 -3.53
C LEU A 128 -15.49 19.16 -3.73
N VAL A 129 -16.03 18.34 -2.84
CA VAL A 129 -17.45 17.94 -2.90
C VAL A 129 -18.39 19.15 -2.79
N GLN A 130 -18.00 20.18 -2.02
CA GLN A 130 -18.84 21.36 -1.81
C GLN A 130 -18.64 22.43 -2.89
N ASN A 131 -17.40 22.69 -3.27
CA ASN A 131 -16.99 23.87 -4.05
C ASN A 131 -16.35 23.54 -5.40
N GLY A 132 -16.11 22.25 -5.68
CA GLY A 132 -15.52 21.81 -6.94
C GLY A 132 -16.48 21.94 -8.14
N PRO A 133 -16.00 21.66 -9.35
CA PRO A 133 -16.84 21.57 -10.55
C PRO A 133 -17.96 20.55 -10.38
N GLU A 134 -19.17 20.87 -10.85
CA GLU A 134 -20.37 20.04 -10.63
C GLU A 134 -20.23 18.60 -11.15
N ASP A 135 -19.51 18.44 -12.25
CA ASP A 135 -19.21 17.15 -12.87
C ASP A 135 -18.13 16.35 -12.11
N LEU A 136 -17.35 16.99 -11.24
CA LEU A 136 -16.30 16.36 -10.44
C LEU A 136 -16.78 16.01 -9.02
N LYS A 137 -17.76 16.75 -8.48
CA LYS A 137 -18.27 16.54 -7.11
C LYS A 137 -18.73 15.12 -6.85
N LYS A 138 -19.46 14.53 -7.81
CA LYS A 138 -19.97 13.16 -7.69
C LYS A 138 -18.82 12.16 -7.65
N ASP A 139 -17.88 12.26 -8.58
CA ASP A 139 -16.73 11.35 -8.64
C ASP A 139 -15.88 11.43 -7.37
N VAL A 140 -15.66 12.63 -6.83
CA VAL A 140 -14.93 12.83 -5.57
C VAL A 140 -15.71 12.22 -4.40
N ALA A 141 -17.03 12.40 -4.34
CA ALA A 141 -17.86 11.80 -3.30
C ALA A 141 -17.80 10.26 -3.34
N ASP A 142 -17.93 9.67 -4.53
CA ASP A 142 -17.87 8.22 -4.74
C ASP A 142 -16.48 7.68 -4.32
N LEU A 143 -15.38 8.33 -4.75
CA LEU A 143 -14.01 7.97 -4.35
C LEU A 143 -13.76 8.05 -2.83
N MET A 144 -14.42 8.99 -2.15
CA MET A 144 -14.34 9.11 -0.70
C MET A 144 -15.19 8.07 0.04
N MET A 145 -16.27 7.59 -0.56
CA MET A 145 -17.14 6.53 -0.01
C MET A 145 -16.52 5.14 -0.18
N ASP A 146 -15.91 4.85 -1.34
CA ASP A 146 -15.26 3.56 -1.66
C ASP A 146 -14.19 3.14 -0.64
N LYS A 147 -13.63 4.09 0.11
CA LYS A 147 -12.69 3.84 1.21
C LYS A 147 -13.27 2.90 2.28
N TYR A 148 -14.57 2.96 2.54
CA TYR A 148 -15.22 2.18 3.61
C TYR A 148 -15.53 0.73 3.21
N GLU A 149 -15.58 0.40 1.92
CA GLU A 149 -16.01 -0.94 1.47
C GLU A 149 -14.86 -1.94 1.31
N VAL A 150 -13.66 -1.47 0.94
CA VAL A 150 -12.53 -2.36 0.64
C VAL A 150 -11.90 -2.96 1.90
N SER A 151 -11.87 -2.24 3.03
CA SER A 151 -11.23 -2.73 4.26
C SER A 151 -12.02 -3.86 4.93
N ASN A 152 -13.35 -3.77 4.95
CA ASN A 152 -14.23 -4.80 5.54
C ASN A 152 -14.08 -6.16 4.84
N ASN A 153 -14.05 -6.17 3.51
CA ASN A 153 -14.15 -7.40 2.72
C ASN A 153 -12.85 -8.26 2.71
N TRP A 154 -11.71 -7.68 3.12
CA TRP A 154 -10.41 -8.36 3.18
C TRP A 154 -10.16 -9.02 4.53
N PHE A 155 -10.52 -8.33 5.62
CA PHE A 155 -10.54 -8.88 6.97
C PHE A 155 -11.48 -10.11 7.02
N ASP A 156 -12.70 -9.95 6.51
CA ASP A 156 -13.72 -10.99 6.50
C ASP A 156 -13.30 -12.24 5.70
N ARG A 157 -12.46 -12.09 4.67
CA ARG A 157 -12.02 -13.21 3.81
C ARG A 157 -10.69 -13.85 4.20
N TYR A 158 -9.73 -13.10 4.73
CA TYR A 158 -8.36 -13.57 4.89
C TYR A 158 -7.78 -13.37 6.30
N GLN A 159 -8.50 -12.69 7.21
CA GLN A 159 -8.07 -12.45 8.61
C GLN A 159 -6.69 -11.76 8.72
N ILE A 160 -6.31 -10.99 7.71
CA ILE A 160 -5.07 -10.21 7.69
C ILE A 160 -5.36 -8.85 8.34
N TYR A 161 -4.65 -8.55 9.43
CA TYR A 161 -4.75 -7.30 10.19
C TYR A 161 -3.86 -6.21 9.60
N VAL A 162 -4.34 -4.96 9.54
CA VAL A 162 -3.60 -3.85 8.95
C VAL A 162 -3.59 -2.63 9.89
N PRO A 163 -2.43 -2.01 10.18
CA PRO A 163 -2.31 -0.91 11.15
C PRO A 163 -3.12 0.36 10.82
N HIS A 164 -3.22 1.33 11.74
CA HIS A 164 -3.93 2.59 11.44
C HIS A 164 -3.17 3.44 10.42
N GLU A 165 -3.78 3.68 9.25
CA GLU A 165 -3.25 4.50 8.16
C GLU A 165 -2.77 5.90 8.59
N LYS A 166 -3.36 6.48 9.65
CA LYS A 166 -2.97 7.81 10.15
C LYS A 166 -1.60 7.82 10.82
N ASP A 167 -1.19 6.71 11.41
CA ASP A 167 0.07 6.58 12.15
C ASP A 167 1.23 6.19 11.21
N LEU A 168 0.90 5.68 10.02
CA LEU A 168 1.83 5.29 8.95
C LEU A 168 1.61 6.13 7.68
N LEU A 169 0.97 7.28 7.78
CA LEU A 169 0.53 8.03 6.61
C LEU A 169 1.70 8.41 5.69
N GLU A 170 2.81 8.82 6.29
CA GLU A 170 4.04 9.15 5.57
C GLU A 170 4.57 7.93 4.82
N ASP A 171 4.70 6.77 5.49
CA ASP A 171 5.15 5.52 4.88
C ASP A 171 4.22 5.03 3.78
N VAL A 172 2.90 5.14 3.98
CA VAL A 172 1.88 4.74 3.00
C VAL A 172 1.97 5.62 1.75
N VAL A 173 2.07 6.94 1.94
CA VAL A 173 2.17 7.88 0.82
C VAL A 173 3.50 7.71 0.09
N LEU A 174 4.61 7.63 0.82
CA LEU A 174 5.95 7.45 0.27
C LEU A 174 6.02 6.15 -0.54
N THR A 175 5.59 5.03 0.05
CA THR A 175 5.58 3.73 -0.63
C THR A 175 4.69 3.75 -1.88
N ASN A 176 3.50 4.37 -1.80
CA ASN A 176 2.63 4.48 -2.97
C ASN A 176 3.27 5.29 -4.10
N ILE A 177 3.90 6.43 -3.80
CA ILE A 177 4.62 7.26 -4.78
C ILE A 177 5.79 6.48 -5.38
N LEU A 178 6.60 5.82 -4.54
CA LEU A 178 7.76 5.04 -4.99
C LEU A 178 7.35 3.92 -5.96
N ARG A 179 6.28 3.19 -5.65
CA ARG A 179 5.74 2.16 -6.55
C ARG A 179 5.27 2.77 -7.88
N PHE A 180 4.69 3.99 -7.88
CA PHE A 180 4.24 4.64 -9.11
C PHE A 180 5.44 5.07 -9.95
N LYS A 181 6.43 5.73 -9.35
CA LYS A 181 7.70 6.09 -10.00
C LYS A 181 8.41 4.88 -10.58
N PHE A 182 8.46 3.77 -9.85
CA PHE A 182 9.03 2.50 -10.31
C PHE A 182 8.37 2.02 -11.60
N ARG A 183 7.04 1.96 -11.65
CA ARG A 183 6.28 1.53 -12.85
C ARG A 183 6.45 2.51 -14.01
N ALA A 184 6.47 3.81 -13.74
CA ALA A 184 6.71 4.82 -14.75
C ALA A 184 8.09 4.65 -15.40
N VAL A 185 9.14 4.40 -14.60
CA VAL A 185 10.49 4.10 -15.11
C VAL A 185 10.51 2.81 -15.92
N GLN A 186 9.85 1.75 -15.46
CA GLN A 186 9.75 0.50 -16.23
C GLN A 186 9.13 0.72 -17.61
N GLU A 187 8.08 1.54 -17.69
CA GLU A 187 7.44 1.86 -18.97
C GLU A 187 8.37 2.69 -19.86
N LEU A 188 9.07 3.68 -19.30
CA LEU A 188 10.09 4.45 -20.04
C LEU A 188 11.22 3.57 -20.56
N ILE A 189 11.65 2.56 -19.79
CA ILE A 189 12.65 1.57 -20.23
C ILE A 189 12.14 0.80 -21.45
N LYS A 190 10.90 0.32 -21.43
CA LYS A 190 10.31 -0.38 -22.58
C LYS A 190 10.25 0.50 -23.82
N VAL A 191 9.81 1.75 -23.66
CA VAL A 191 9.75 2.74 -24.75
C VAL A 191 11.14 3.00 -25.32
N ASN A 192 12.13 3.30 -24.46
CA ASN A 192 13.50 3.56 -24.89
C ASN A 192 14.14 2.35 -25.60
N MET A 193 13.88 1.12 -25.12
CA MET A 193 14.32 -0.10 -25.78
C MET A 193 13.69 -0.32 -27.15
N ASN A 194 12.43 0.05 -27.33
CA ASN A 194 11.76 -0.01 -28.62
C ASN A 194 12.36 1.02 -29.60
N GLU A 195 12.67 2.22 -29.13
CA GLU A 195 13.33 3.26 -29.93
C GLU A 195 14.76 2.85 -30.31
N LEU A 196 15.54 2.25 -29.40
CA LEU A 196 16.86 1.70 -29.70
C LEU A 196 16.83 0.68 -30.84
N LYS A 197 15.86 -0.23 -30.84
CA LYS A 197 15.69 -1.26 -31.89
C LYS A 197 15.38 -0.67 -33.27
N LYS A 198 14.72 0.49 -33.30
CA LYS A 198 14.25 1.14 -34.53
C LYS A 198 15.22 2.19 -35.06
N THR A 199 16.16 2.65 -34.25
CA THR A 199 17.08 3.74 -34.59
C THR A 199 18.30 3.18 -35.33
N PRO A 200 18.54 3.55 -36.61
CA PRO A 200 19.72 3.12 -37.36
C PRO A 200 20.93 4.06 -37.19
N ASP A 201 20.69 5.28 -36.69
CA ASP A 201 21.72 6.31 -36.53
C ASP A 201 22.60 6.03 -35.29
N PRO A 202 23.92 5.84 -35.45
CA PRO A 202 24.82 5.52 -34.34
C PRO A 202 24.91 6.59 -33.24
N GLU A 203 24.82 7.88 -33.60
CA GLU A 203 24.89 8.97 -32.62
C GLU A 203 23.64 8.95 -31.72
N LYS A 204 22.46 8.88 -32.34
CA LYS A 204 21.20 8.73 -31.60
C LYS A 204 21.10 7.43 -30.81
N GLN A 205 21.68 6.33 -31.29
CA GLN A 205 21.79 5.09 -30.50
C GLN A 205 22.61 5.29 -29.23
N MET A 206 23.73 6.02 -29.31
CA MET A 206 24.58 6.31 -28.15
C MET A 206 23.85 7.16 -27.11
N GLU A 207 23.08 8.17 -27.55
CA GLU A 207 22.22 8.96 -26.66
C GLU A 207 21.17 8.09 -25.95
N LEU A 208 20.44 7.25 -26.71
CA LEU A 208 19.43 6.36 -26.17
C LEU A 208 20.01 5.31 -25.21
N MET A 209 21.26 4.87 -25.41
CA MET A 209 21.98 4.00 -24.47
C MET A 209 22.30 4.73 -23.16
N GLY A 210 22.70 6.01 -23.22
CA GLY A 210 22.91 6.84 -22.03
C GLY A 210 21.63 7.06 -21.22
N ILE A 211 20.51 7.31 -21.93
CA ILE A 211 19.17 7.38 -21.32
C ILE A 211 18.82 6.03 -20.67
N HIS A 212 19.04 4.91 -21.37
CA HIS A 212 18.74 3.58 -20.84
C HIS A 212 19.48 3.29 -19.52
N GLN A 213 20.78 3.61 -19.45
CA GLN A 213 21.58 3.42 -18.24
C GLN A 213 21.05 4.25 -17.08
N SER A 214 20.67 5.50 -17.35
CA SER A 214 20.09 6.39 -16.34
C SER A 214 18.76 5.83 -15.82
N LEU A 215 17.89 5.36 -16.72
CA LEU A 215 16.61 4.75 -16.35
C LEU A 215 16.80 3.46 -15.52
N LYS A 216 17.73 2.58 -15.90
CA LYS A 216 18.05 1.36 -15.14
C LYS A 216 18.59 1.67 -13.76
N LYS A 217 19.38 2.74 -13.62
CA LYS A 217 19.87 3.19 -12.31
C LYS A 217 18.71 3.62 -11.40
N SER A 218 17.79 4.46 -11.91
CA SER A 218 16.60 4.86 -11.17
C SER A 218 15.69 3.67 -10.81
N GLU A 219 15.51 2.70 -11.72
CA GLU A 219 14.78 1.46 -11.44
C GLU A 219 15.37 0.68 -10.27
N MET A 220 16.71 0.53 -10.24
CA MET A 220 17.41 -0.14 -9.14
C MET A 220 17.30 0.61 -7.82
N GLU A 221 17.38 1.94 -7.85
CA GLU A 221 17.21 2.78 -6.66
C GLU A 221 15.80 2.63 -6.08
N PHE A 222 14.76 2.69 -6.91
CA PHE A 222 13.39 2.49 -6.46
C PHE A 222 13.13 1.07 -5.95
N ALA A 223 13.62 0.04 -6.63
CA ALA A 223 13.49 -1.33 -6.15
C ALA A 223 14.18 -1.53 -4.79
N LYS A 224 15.36 -0.93 -4.58
CA LYS A 224 16.04 -0.96 -3.28
C LYS A 224 15.20 -0.30 -2.18
N LEU A 225 14.61 0.86 -2.46
CA LEU A 225 13.73 1.55 -1.51
C LEU A 225 12.46 0.74 -1.20
N LEU A 226 11.96 -0.02 -2.19
CA LEU A 226 10.80 -0.90 -2.06
C LEU A 226 11.14 -2.30 -1.49
N GLY A 227 12.42 -2.61 -1.24
CA GLY A 227 12.84 -3.94 -0.81
C GLY A 227 12.72 -5.04 -1.88
N ILE A 228 12.54 -4.68 -3.15
CA ILE A 228 12.42 -5.60 -4.28
C ILE A 228 13.81 -6.08 -4.72
N VAL A 229 14.01 -7.40 -4.82
CA VAL A 229 15.25 -7.98 -5.34
C VAL A 229 15.18 -8.08 -6.87
N ILE A 230 15.90 -7.20 -7.57
CA ILE A 230 16.05 -7.30 -9.02
C ILE A 230 17.16 -8.33 -9.33
N SER A 231 16.77 -9.47 -9.93
CA SER A 231 17.74 -10.39 -10.55
C SER A 231 18.03 -9.93 -11.98
N GLY A 232 19.31 -9.76 -12.30
CA GLY A 232 19.80 -9.22 -13.57
C GLY A 232 19.77 -10.20 -14.74
#